data_AF-A0AA51UK52-F1
#
_entry.id   AF-A0AA51UK52-F1
#
_cell.length_a   1.000
_cell.length_b   1.000
_cell.length_c   1.000
_cell.angle_alpha   90.00
_cell.angle_beta   90.00
_cell.angle_gamma   90.00
#
_symmetry.space_group_name_H-M   'P 1'
#
loop_
_entity.id
_entity.type
_entity.pdbx_description
1 polymer ?
#
loop_
_entity_poly.entity_id
_entity_poly.type
_entity_poly.pdbx_seq_one_letter_code
_entity_poly.pdbx_strand_id
1 'polypeptide(L)'
;MNSKKVVYSTYKNVAKIRVVYIPAIEKEFIDYNTGDEFQGRKYWKPLSDMFLDYIDHPEAKFKGNVGVLQRRYLKPKGCVYIGKEANKVEIEELEGNKIETYLNIKEFHEWVLPLEPKDVLPMGINHGSTLKRIKDKIRQGKKLNYGHGAVKVLEGNFK
;
A
#
# COMPACT_ATOMS: atom_id res chain seq x y z
N MET A 1 -15.42 59.88 36.17
CA MET A 1 -16.52 58.96 35.83
C MET A 1 -17.12 59.37 34.49
N ASN A 2 -16.86 58.62 33.42
CA ASN A 2 -17.45 58.85 32.10
C ASN A 2 -17.59 57.48 31.39
N SER A 3 -18.70 56.79 31.59
CA SER A 3 -18.98 55.51 30.92
C SER A 3 -19.85 55.77 29.70
N LYS A 4 -19.22 55.86 28.51
CA LYS A 4 -19.93 55.86 27.22
C LYS A 4 -20.53 54.47 27.00
N LYS A 5 -21.86 54.36 26.95
CA LYS A 5 -22.58 53.16 26.51
C LYS A 5 -22.38 53.00 25.00
N VAL A 6 -21.75 51.92 24.58
CA VAL A 6 -21.66 51.51 23.17
C VAL A 6 -22.97 50.80 22.81
N VAL A 7 -23.69 51.34 21.82
CA VAL A 7 -24.88 50.74 21.23
C VAL A 7 -24.42 49.81 20.10
N TYR A 8 -24.69 48.52 20.22
CA TYR A 8 -24.43 47.58 19.12
C TYR A 8 -25.65 47.49 18.19
N SER A 9 -25.33 47.63 16.90
CA SER A 9 -26.23 47.67 15.74
C SER A 9 -27.01 46.36 15.53
N THR A 10 -28.25 46.50 15.08
CA THR A 10 -29.26 45.46 14.85
C THR A 10 -28.86 44.43 13.80
N TYR A 11 -29.13 43.15 14.12
CA TYR A 11 -28.92 41.97 13.28
C TYR A 11 -29.55 42.10 11.88
N LYS A 12 -28.75 41.79 10.85
CA LYS A 12 -29.20 41.59 9.46
C LYS A 12 -30.07 40.33 9.36
N ASN A 13 -31.20 40.46 8.68
CA ASN A 13 -32.07 39.35 8.26
C ASN A 13 -31.27 38.24 7.55
N VAL A 14 -31.23 37.04 8.13
CA VAL A 14 -30.74 35.82 7.47
C VAL A 14 -31.94 35.03 6.97
N ALA A 15 -32.01 34.83 5.65
CA ALA A 15 -33.06 34.06 5.00
C ALA A 15 -33.11 32.61 5.53
N LYS A 16 -34.32 32.10 5.80
CA LYS A 16 -34.55 30.68 6.15
C LYS A 16 -34.24 29.80 4.94
N ILE A 17 -33.07 29.16 4.93
CA ILE A 17 -32.76 28.08 3.98
C ILE A 17 -33.54 26.84 4.41
N ARG A 18 -34.43 26.36 3.54
CA ARG A 18 -35.16 25.10 3.74
C ARG A 18 -34.23 23.96 3.30
N VAL A 19 -33.47 23.39 4.24
CA VAL A 19 -32.63 22.22 3.96
C VAL A 19 -33.55 21.01 3.82
N VAL A 20 -33.77 20.55 2.59
CA VAL A 20 -34.45 19.29 2.32
C VAL A 20 -33.43 18.18 2.59
N TYR A 21 -33.59 17.46 3.69
CA TYR A 21 -32.78 16.28 4.00
C TYR A 21 -33.17 15.15 3.05
N ILE A 22 -32.32 14.89 2.05
CA ILE A 22 -32.43 13.70 1.20
C ILE A 22 -31.45 12.67 1.76
N PRO A 23 -31.91 11.57 2.38
CA PRO A 23 -31.02 10.55 2.91
C PRO A 23 -30.20 9.95 1.75
N ALA A 24 -28.88 9.91 1.90
CA ALA A 24 -27.97 9.35 0.90
C ALA A 24 -28.34 7.92 0.46
N ILE A 25 -29.05 7.21 1.35
CA ILE A 25 -29.59 5.85 1.19
C ILE A 25 -30.49 5.69 -0.05
N GLU A 26 -31.14 6.76 -0.51
CA GLU A 26 -32.08 6.75 -1.63
C GLU A 26 -31.44 7.14 -2.98
N LYS A 27 -30.17 7.53 -2.96
CA LYS A 27 -29.42 7.91 -4.17
C LYS A 27 -28.75 6.69 -4.81
N GLU A 28 -28.53 6.81 -6.11
CA GLU A 28 -27.70 5.91 -6.90
C GLU A 28 -26.22 6.08 -6.51
N PHE A 29 -25.47 4.99 -6.53
CA PHE A 29 -24.03 4.96 -6.30
C PHE A 29 -23.39 3.87 -7.17
N ILE A 30 -22.09 4.02 -7.47
CA ILE A 30 -21.34 3.11 -8.33
C ILE A 30 -20.50 2.17 -7.46
N ASP A 31 -20.52 0.86 -7.74
CA ASP A 31 -19.53 -0.07 -7.19
C ASP A 31 -18.23 0.04 -7.99
N TYR A 32 -17.16 0.50 -7.37
CA TYR A 32 -15.87 0.65 -8.02
C TYR A 32 -15.21 -0.67 -8.43
N ASN A 33 -15.65 -1.81 -7.90
CA ASN A 33 -15.09 -3.11 -8.27
C ASN A 33 -15.68 -3.64 -9.57
N THR A 34 -16.98 -3.43 -9.81
CA THR A 34 -17.67 -3.96 -11.00
C THR A 34 -18.00 -2.88 -12.02
N GLY A 35 -18.07 -1.61 -11.60
CA GLY A 35 -18.52 -0.48 -12.41
C GLY A 35 -20.04 -0.36 -12.50
N ASP A 36 -20.79 -1.20 -11.78
CA ASP A 36 -22.25 -1.22 -11.85
C ASP A 36 -22.87 -0.13 -10.98
N GLU A 37 -23.99 0.42 -11.44
CA GLU A 37 -24.81 1.38 -10.70
C GLU A 37 -25.83 0.65 -9.82
N PHE A 38 -25.83 0.99 -8.54
CA PHE A 38 -26.70 0.41 -7.53
C PHE A 38 -27.55 1.48 -6.84
N GLN A 39 -28.76 1.09 -6.43
CA GLN A 39 -29.68 1.97 -5.70
C GLN A 39 -30.43 1.21 -4.61
N GLY A 40 -30.70 1.92 -3.52
CA GLY A 40 -31.69 1.55 -2.52
C GLY A 40 -31.13 0.86 -1.28
N ARG A 41 -32.00 0.78 -0.25
CA ARG A 41 -31.68 0.35 1.12
C ARG A 41 -31.04 -1.03 1.25
N LYS A 42 -31.26 -1.93 0.29
CA LYS A 42 -30.72 -3.30 0.31
C LYS A 42 -29.20 -3.38 0.31
N TYR A 43 -28.52 -2.32 -0.16
CA TYR A 43 -27.05 -2.22 -0.16
C TYR A 43 -26.49 -1.40 1.01
N TRP A 44 -27.36 -0.81 1.82
CA TRP A 44 -26.96 0.01 2.97
C TRP A 44 -27.19 -0.78 4.24
N LYS A 45 -26.12 -1.01 4.99
CA LYS A 45 -26.19 -1.59 6.33
C LYS A 45 -26.13 -0.46 7.37
N PRO A 46 -27.03 -0.42 8.36
CA PRO A 46 -26.91 0.50 9.48
C PRO A 46 -25.57 0.29 10.19
N LEU A 47 -24.96 1.39 10.65
CA LEU A 47 -23.70 1.32 11.38
C LEU A 47 -23.82 0.48 12.65
N SER A 48 -24.99 0.48 13.31
CA SER A 48 -25.30 -0.39 14.46
C SER A 48 -25.09 -1.87 14.13
N ASP A 49 -25.59 -2.29 12.97
CA ASP A 49 -25.57 -3.69 12.58
C ASP A 49 -24.15 -4.11 12.19
N MET A 50 -23.36 -3.19 11.63
CA MET A 50 -21.92 -3.39 11.41
C MET A 50 -21.17 -3.62 12.72
N PHE A 51 -21.51 -2.91 13.79
CA PHE A 51 -20.90 -3.14 15.11
C PHE A 51 -21.26 -4.51 15.69
N LEU A 52 -22.50 -4.95 15.53
CA LEU A 52 -22.93 -6.28 15.99
C LEU A 52 -22.17 -7.38 15.24
N ASP A 53 -22.11 -7.29 13.91
CA ASP A 53 -21.30 -8.22 13.10
C ASP A 53 -19.83 -8.24 13.54
N TYR A 54 -19.27 -7.08 13.91
CA TYR A 54 -17.89 -6.97 14.35
C TYR A 54 -17.66 -7.60 15.73
N ILE A 55 -18.60 -7.43 16.65
CA ILE A 55 -18.55 -8.05 17.99
C ILE A 55 -18.61 -9.57 17.87
N ASP A 56 -19.46 -10.07 16.99
CA ASP A 56 -19.63 -11.50 16.74
C ASP A 56 -18.53 -12.07 15.83
N HIS A 57 -17.68 -11.22 15.24
CA HIS A 57 -16.56 -11.68 14.43
C HIS A 57 -15.49 -12.31 15.32
N PRO A 58 -15.15 -13.61 15.15
CA PRO A 58 -14.13 -14.25 15.95
C PRO A 58 -12.79 -13.56 15.69
N GLU A 59 -12.24 -12.90 16.70
CA GLU A 59 -10.99 -12.15 16.58
C GLU A 59 -9.81 -13.10 16.31
N ALA A 60 -9.51 -13.30 15.03
CA ALA A 60 -8.50 -14.25 14.57
C ALA A 60 -7.06 -13.80 14.88
N LYS A 61 -6.86 -12.53 15.26
CA LYS A 61 -5.52 -11.98 15.54
C LYS A 61 -4.95 -12.45 16.87
N PHE A 62 -5.78 -12.92 17.80
CA PHE A 62 -5.36 -13.31 19.15
C PHE A 62 -5.65 -14.79 19.44
N LYS A 63 -4.86 -15.38 20.33
CA LYS A 63 -5.00 -16.77 20.79
C LYS A 63 -5.59 -16.79 22.20
N GLY A 64 -6.69 -17.53 22.37
CA GLY A 64 -7.40 -17.70 23.64
C GLY A 64 -8.74 -16.99 23.66
N ASN A 65 -9.54 -17.24 24.71
CA ASN A 65 -10.93 -16.77 24.81
C ASN A 65 -11.18 -15.79 25.97
N VAL A 66 -10.29 -15.71 26.97
CA VAL A 66 -10.47 -14.88 28.18
C VAL A 66 -9.12 -14.33 28.65
N GLY A 67 -9.09 -13.09 29.16
CA GLY A 67 -7.92 -12.46 29.79
C GLY A 67 -7.00 -11.71 28.82
N VAL A 68 -5.73 -11.54 29.20
CA VAL A 68 -4.71 -10.90 28.33
C VAL A 68 -4.30 -11.89 27.24
N LEU A 69 -4.91 -11.76 26.06
CA LEU A 69 -4.68 -12.66 24.94
C LEU A 69 -3.36 -12.36 24.22
N GLN A 70 -2.61 -13.40 23.90
CA GLN A 70 -1.39 -13.27 23.10
C GLN A 70 -1.74 -13.14 21.62
N ARG A 71 -1.05 -12.24 20.92
CA ARG A 71 -1.19 -12.09 19.46
C ARG A 71 -0.72 -13.36 18.76
N ARG A 72 -1.46 -13.86 17.77
CA ARG A 72 -1.05 -15.02 16.97
C ARG A 72 0.15 -14.65 16.11
N TYR A 73 1.18 -15.49 16.16
CA TYR A 73 2.26 -15.45 15.18
C TYR A 73 1.74 -16.02 13.86
N LEU A 74 1.44 -15.13 12.92
CA LEU A 74 1.13 -15.52 11.55
C LEU A 74 2.43 -15.95 10.86
N LYS A 75 2.44 -17.16 10.29
CA LYS A 75 3.46 -17.61 9.35
C LYS A 75 2.86 -17.55 7.95
N PRO A 76 2.81 -16.37 7.31
CA PRO A 76 2.25 -16.26 5.96
C PRO A 76 3.08 -17.11 5.00
N LYS A 77 2.40 -17.90 4.15
CA LYS A 77 3.05 -18.64 3.05
C LYS A 77 3.45 -17.72 1.89
N GLY A 78 2.89 -16.51 1.85
CA GLY A 78 3.15 -15.47 0.87
C GLY A 78 2.31 -14.23 1.19
N CYS A 79 2.65 -13.09 0.60
CA CYS A 79 1.88 -11.85 0.66
C CYS A 79 1.45 -11.50 -0.76
N VAL A 80 0.15 -11.45 -1.01
CA VAL A 80 -0.38 -11.12 -2.35
C VAL A 80 -0.55 -9.62 -2.51
N TYR A 81 -0.88 -8.91 -1.43
CA TYR A 81 -1.12 -7.47 -1.44
C TYR A 81 -0.48 -6.82 -0.23
N ILE A 82 0.36 -5.81 -0.48
CA ILE A 82 0.85 -4.88 0.54
C ILE A 82 0.05 -3.60 0.36
N GLY A 83 -0.87 -3.32 1.27
CA GLY A 83 -1.58 -2.04 1.27
C GLY A 83 -0.60 -0.92 1.58
N LYS A 84 -0.38 0.01 0.64
CA LYS A 84 0.13 1.34 0.97
C LYS A 84 -1.05 2.20 1.40
N GLU A 85 -1.02 2.70 2.62
CA GLU A 85 -1.98 3.69 3.07
C GLU A 85 -1.54 5.05 2.47
N ALA A 86 -2.16 5.45 1.36
CA ALA A 86 -1.86 6.72 0.72
C ALA A 86 -2.45 7.85 1.58
N ASN A 87 -1.60 8.78 2.04
CA ASN A 87 -2.04 9.92 2.85
C ASN A 87 -2.97 10.88 2.09
N LYS A 88 -2.99 10.84 0.75
CA LYS A 88 -3.88 11.62 -0.12
C LYS A 88 -4.17 10.85 -1.40
N VAL A 89 -5.43 10.41 -1.58
CA VAL A 89 -5.90 9.63 -2.73
C VAL A 89 -5.91 10.44 -4.04
N GLU A 90 -5.90 11.78 -3.95
CA GLU A 90 -6.00 12.68 -5.11
C GLU A 90 -4.68 12.92 -5.87
N ILE A 91 -3.52 12.54 -5.31
CA ILE A 91 -2.19 12.92 -5.85
C ILE A 91 -1.43 11.74 -6.44
N GLU A 92 -1.77 10.51 -6.07
CA GLU A 92 -1.11 9.33 -6.62
C GLU A 92 -1.95 8.80 -7.78
N GLU A 93 -1.49 9.04 -9.02
CA GLU A 93 -1.88 8.18 -10.13
C GLU A 93 -1.68 6.74 -9.65
N LEU A 94 -2.77 5.98 -9.59
CA LEU A 94 -2.72 4.54 -9.34
C LEU A 94 -1.92 3.94 -10.51
N GLU A 95 -0.60 3.85 -10.37
CA GLU A 95 0.28 3.05 -11.22
C GLU A 95 -0.02 1.55 -10.99
N GLY A 96 -1.30 1.15 -11.04
CA GLY A 96 -1.80 -0.19 -10.77
C GLY A 96 -1.40 -1.23 -11.82
N ASN A 97 -0.66 -0.82 -12.87
CA ASN A 97 -0.19 -1.68 -13.93
C ASN A 97 1.33 -1.89 -13.96
N LYS A 98 2.09 -1.38 -12.97
CA LYS A 98 3.47 -1.85 -12.79
C LYS A 98 3.42 -3.16 -12.01
N ILE A 99 3.54 -4.27 -12.72
CA ILE A 99 3.92 -5.54 -12.11
C ILE A 99 5.28 -5.29 -11.46
N GLU A 100 5.32 -5.15 -10.14
CA GLU A 100 6.58 -5.11 -9.40
C GLU A 100 7.23 -6.49 -9.56
N THR A 101 8.18 -6.60 -10.49
CA THR A 101 8.95 -7.81 -10.68
C THR A 101 10.02 -7.87 -9.60
N TYR A 102 9.85 -8.83 -8.69
CA TYR A 102 10.85 -9.10 -7.66
C TYR A 102 11.96 -9.98 -8.25
N LEU A 103 13.21 -9.55 -8.10
CA LEU A 103 14.37 -10.33 -8.52
C LEU A 103 14.41 -11.64 -7.71
N ASN A 104 14.33 -12.78 -8.39
CA ASN A 104 14.59 -14.07 -7.75
C ASN A 104 16.10 -14.18 -7.45
N ILE A 105 16.47 -13.88 -6.20
CA ILE A 105 17.86 -13.81 -5.76
C ILE A 105 18.62 -15.12 -6.04
N LYS A 106 17.96 -16.27 -5.93
CA LYS A 106 18.61 -17.57 -6.15
C LYS A 106 18.95 -17.77 -7.63
N GLU A 107 17.98 -17.61 -8.50
CA GLU A 107 18.17 -17.74 -9.96
C GLU A 107 19.19 -16.70 -10.46
N PHE A 108 19.13 -15.47 -9.94
CA PHE A 108 20.11 -14.44 -10.25
C PHE A 108 21.53 -14.85 -9.86
N HIS A 109 21.72 -15.41 -8.66
CA HIS A 109 23.03 -15.89 -8.23
C HIS A 109 23.53 -17.06 -9.09
N GLU A 110 22.65 -17.99 -9.44
CA GLU A 110 22.97 -19.12 -10.31
C GLU A 110 23.35 -18.67 -11.72
N TRP A 111 22.72 -17.63 -12.24
CA TRP A 111 23.05 -17.03 -13.52
C TRP A 111 24.38 -16.24 -13.51
N VAL A 112 24.70 -15.53 -12.43
CA VAL A 112 25.95 -14.74 -12.33
C VAL A 112 27.20 -15.63 -12.18
N LEU A 113 27.09 -16.77 -11.47
CA LEU A 113 28.22 -17.65 -11.17
C LEU A 113 28.96 -18.22 -12.41
N PRO A 114 28.31 -18.62 -13.51
CA PRO A 114 29.00 -19.14 -14.70
C PRO A 114 29.62 -18.04 -15.59
N LEU A 115 29.16 -16.78 -15.53
CA LEU A 115 29.59 -15.72 -16.47
C LEU A 115 31.11 -15.53 -16.56
N GLU A 116 31.66 -15.44 -17.75
CA GLU A 116 33.06 -15.09 -17.94
C GLU A 116 33.26 -13.58 -18.06
N PRO A 117 34.48 -13.06 -17.83
CA PRO A 117 34.79 -11.67 -18.10
C PRO A 117 34.39 -11.22 -19.52
N LYS A 118 34.48 -12.12 -20.51
CA LYS A 118 34.10 -11.86 -21.90
C LYS A 118 32.61 -11.54 -22.06
N ASP A 119 31.76 -12.14 -21.24
CA ASP A 119 30.30 -11.95 -21.31
C ASP A 119 29.87 -10.62 -20.71
N VAL A 120 30.60 -10.13 -19.70
CA VAL A 120 30.24 -8.90 -18.97
C VAL A 120 30.88 -7.63 -19.55
N LEU A 121 31.92 -7.77 -20.37
CA LEU A 121 32.52 -6.67 -21.13
C LEU A 121 31.48 -5.94 -22.02
N PRO A 122 30.71 -6.63 -22.89
CA PRO A 122 29.69 -5.97 -23.71
C PRO A 122 28.54 -5.36 -22.89
N MET A 123 28.35 -5.82 -21.66
CA MET A 123 27.36 -5.25 -20.73
C MET A 123 27.85 -3.95 -20.07
N GLY A 124 29.12 -3.57 -20.24
CA GLY A 124 29.72 -2.35 -19.67
C GLY A 124 30.52 -2.56 -18.38
N ILE A 125 30.83 -3.81 -18.00
CA ILE A 125 31.70 -4.12 -16.86
C ILE A 125 33.12 -4.37 -17.38
N ASN A 126 33.89 -3.27 -17.50
CA ASN A 126 35.22 -3.28 -18.10
C ASN A 126 36.28 -4.05 -17.28
N HIS A 127 36.06 -4.18 -15.96
CA HIS A 127 37.03 -4.81 -15.07
C HIS A 127 36.55 -6.19 -14.60
N GLY A 128 37.21 -7.26 -15.08
CA GLY A 128 36.93 -8.64 -14.66
C GLY A 128 37.12 -8.89 -13.16
N SER A 129 37.95 -8.09 -12.48
CA SER A 129 38.08 -8.10 -11.01
C SER A 129 36.77 -7.75 -10.30
N THR A 130 35.92 -6.94 -10.92
CA THR A 130 34.60 -6.56 -10.40
C THR A 130 33.66 -7.76 -10.39
N LEU A 131 33.60 -8.51 -11.51
CA LEU A 131 32.82 -9.74 -11.60
C LEU A 131 33.31 -10.77 -10.58
N LYS A 132 34.63 -10.95 -10.45
CA LYS A 132 35.22 -11.84 -9.44
C LYS A 132 34.79 -11.47 -8.03
N ARG A 133 34.87 -10.19 -7.66
CA ARG A 133 34.46 -9.71 -6.33
C ARG A 133 32.97 -9.95 -6.05
N ILE A 134 32.11 -9.83 -7.07
CA ILE A 134 30.68 -10.13 -6.95
C ILE A 134 30.48 -11.63 -6.73
N LYS A 135 31.11 -12.49 -7.55
CA LYS A 135 31.05 -13.95 -7.39
C LYS A 135 31.54 -14.41 -6.02
N ASP A 136 32.64 -13.85 -5.53
CA ASP A 136 33.21 -14.20 -4.23
C ASP A 136 32.24 -13.84 -3.08
N LYS A 137 31.54 -12.70 -3.18
CA LYS A 137 30.49 -12.35 -2.21
C LYS A 137 29.31 -13.32 -2.24
N ILE A 138 28.87 -13.73 -3.43
CA ILE A 138 27.80 -14.72 -3.61
C ILE A 138 28.20 -16.05 -2.96
N ARG A 139 29.41 -16.56 -3.25
CA ARG A 139 29.93 -17.81 -2.67
C ARG A 139 30.08 -17.75 -1.15
N GLN A 140 30.44 -16.58 -0.61
CA GLN A 140 30.54 -16.35 0.83
C GLN A 140 29.16 -16.15 1.51
N GLY A 141 28.06 -16.19 0.76
CA GLY A 141 26.71 -15.93 1.30
C GLY A 141 26.52 -14.49 1.80
N LYS A 142 27.39 -13.55 1.40
CA LYS A 142 27.32 -12.16 1.82
C LYS A 142 26.28 -11.42 1.00
N LYS A 143 25.50 -10.56 1.66
CA LYS A 143 24.52 -9.69 1.00
C LYS A 143 25.20 -8.82 -0.07
N LEU A 144 24.68 -8.88 -1.30
CA LEU A 144 25.09 -7.99 -2.38
C LEU A 144 24.43 -6.60 -2.22
N ASN A 145 25.14 -5.57 -2.67
CA ASN A 145 24.59 -4.23 -2.77
C ASN A 145 24.04 -4.03 -4.19
N TYR A 146 22.73 -4.25 -4.35
CA TYR A 146 22.01 -4.06 -5.62
C TYR A 146 21.96 -2.58 -6.08
N GLY A 147 22.31 -1.64 -5.20
CA GLY A 147 22.50 -0.24 -5.58
C GLY A 147 23.79 0.02 -6.38
N HIS A 148 24.77 -0.88 -6.31
CA HIS A 148 26.07 -0.70 -6.94
C HIS A 148 25.98 -0.86 -8.47
N GLY A 149 26.58 0.07 -9.22
CA GLY A 149 26.44 0.15 -10.69
C GLY A 149 26.67 -1.20 -11.41
N ALA A 150 27.75 -1.91 -11.09
CA ALA A 150 28.02 -3.22 -11.70
C ALA A 150 26.97 -4.31 -11.38
N VAL A 151 26.34 -4.26 -10.20
CA VAL A 151 25.28 -5.22 -9.84
C VAL A 151 23.97 -4.85 -10.56
N LYS A 152 23.65 -3.55 -10.68
CA LYS A 152 22.52 -3.07 -11.48
C LYS A 152 22.61 -3.45 -12.95
N VAL A 153 23.81 -3.37 -13.51
CA VAL A 153 24.06 -3.78 -14.90
C VAL A 153 23.76 -5.27 -15.08
N LEU A 154 24.23 -6.12 -14.17
CA LEU A 154 23.94 -7.55 -14.22
C LEU A 154 22.44 -7.84 -14.03
N GLU A 155 21.79 -7.13 -13.10
CA GLU A 155 20.34 -7.23 -12.85
C GLU A 155 19.52 -6.83 -14.09
N GLY A 156 19.88 -5.75 -14.77
CA GLY A 156 19.18 -5.32 -15.99
C GLY A 156 19.38 -6.26 -17.20
N ASN A 157 20.43 -7.08 -17.19
CA ASN A 157 20.68 -8.10 -18.21
C ASN A 157 20.13 -9.48 -17.82
N PHE A 158 19.66 -9.65 -16.59
CA PHE A 158 19.03 -10.86 -16.10
C PHE A 158 17.52 -10.80 -16.42
N LYS A 159 17.04 -11.74 -17.24
CA LYS A 159 15.64 -11.85 -17.68
C LYS A 159 15.04 -13.18 -17.27
#